data_AF-A0A5C9C955-F1
#
_entry.id   AF-A0A5C9C955-F1
#
_cell.length_a   1.000
_cell.length_b   1.000
_cell.length_c   1.000
_cell.angle_alpha   90.00
_cell.angle_beta   90.00
_cell.angle_gamma   90.00
#
_symmetry.space_group_name_H-M   'P 1'
#
loop_
_entity.id
_entity.type
_entity.pdbx_description
1 polymer ?
#
loop_
_entity_poly.entity_id
_entity_poly.type
_entity_poly.pdbx_seq_one_letter_code
_entity_poly.pdbx_strand_id
1 'polypeptide(L)'
;MICEWPEERDIQSHDIAKSMRLPLQKIGLKYQANIKLVEVPPGPPVLSTIVAEIYGPDYAQQIIIAKQVEQLMKKTSDVVDIDWMVEDDQNEFQITVDKEKAMLSGVATGQITATVQGALSGMIVGKINQPSTYHQVPIKLQLRDAEKNSISQLLDLQVQNNQEIKKK
;
A
#
# COMPACT_ATOMS: atom_id res chain seq x y z
N MET A 1 24.47 -11.64 17.29
CA MET A 1 25.77 -10.95 17.16
C MET A 1 26.35 -11.41 15.84
N ILE A 2 26.14 -10.64 14.76
CA ILE A 2 26.50 -11.07 13.37
C ILE A 2 27.19 -9.89 12.65
N CYS A 3 27.98 -9.13 13.37
CA CYS A 3 28.68 -7.96 12.83
C CYS A 3 30.13 -8.01 13.28
N GLU A 4 30.92 -8.89 12.66
CA GLU A 4 32.38 -8.94 12.75
C GLU A 4 32.99 -8.51 11.41
N TRP A 5 34.23 -8.02 11.46
CA TRP A 5 34.93 -7.46 10.30
C TRP A 5 35.14 -8.53 9.21
N PRO A 6 35.20 -8.17 7.91
CA PRO A 6 35.27 -9.14 6.82
C PRO A 6 36.41 -10.15 6.93
N GLU A 7 37.53 -9.76 7.56
CA GLU A 7 38.74 -10.57 7.69
C GLU A 7 38.67 -11.63 8.81
N GLU A 8 37.72 -11.51 9.73
CA GLU A 8 37.55 -12.42 10.88
C GLU A 8 36.49 -13.51 10.62
N ARG A 9 35.82 -13.46 9.45
CA ARG A 9 34.74 -14.39 9.10
C ARG A 9 35.25 -15.56 8.25
N ASP A 10 35.15 -16.76 8.79
CA ASP A 10 35.42 -18.01 8.06
C ASP A 10 34.38 -18.33 6.97
N ILE A 11 33.17 -17.77 7.07
CA ILE A 11 32.04 -18.09 6.19
C ILE A 11 31.79 -16.93 5.22
N GLN A 12 31.72 -17.24 3.92
CA GLN A 12 31.42 -16.23 2.91
C GLN A 12 29.96 -15.74 3.01
N SER A 13 29.74 -14.44 2.72
CA SER A 13 28.39 -13.84 2.74
C SER A 13 27.38 -14.61 1.86
N HIS A 14 27.84 -15.13 0.72
CA HIS A 14 27.04 -15.93 -0.20
C HIS A 14 26.53 -17.24 0.44
N ASP A 15 27.38 -17.93 1.19
CA ASP A 15 27.02 -19.17 1.87
C ASP A 15 26.02 -18.92 3.00
N ILE A 16 26.18 -17.80 3.71
CA ILE A 16 25.21 -17.35 4.71
C ILE A 16 23.86 -17.07 4.04
N ALA A 17 23.83 -16.29 2.96
CA ALA A 17 22.60 -15.96 2.24
C ALA A 17 21.90 -17.24 1.73
N LYS A 18 22.66 -18.15 1.13
CA LYS A 18 22.16 -19.44 0.65
C LYS A 18 21.58 -20.29 1.78
N SER A 19 22.26 -20.35 2.93
CA SER A 19 21.80 -21.12 4.10
C SER A 19 20.51 -20.57 4.73
N MET A 20 20.33 -19.24 4.70
CA MET A 20 19.18 -18.54 5.27
C MET A 20 17.93 -18.62 4.38
N ARG A 21 18.10 -18.89 3.08
CA ARG A 21 17.00 -18.94 2.11
C ARG A 21 15.93 -19.98 2.46
N LEU A 22 16.34 -21.22 2.75
CA LEU A 22 15.41 -22.31 3.07
C LEU A 22 14.62 -22.07 4.38
N PRO A 23 15.25 -21.67 5.51
CA PRO A 23 14.54 -21.28 6.72
C PRO A 23 13.54 -20.13 6.50
N LEU A 24 13.94 -19.08 5.77
CA LEU A 24 13.08 -17.93 5.50
C LEU A 24 11.89 -18.28 4.61
N GLN A 25 12.09 -19.11 3.58
CA GLN A 25 10.98 -19.60 2.75
C GLN A 25 9.97 -20.42 3.57
N LYS A 26 10.43 -21.26 4.50
CA LYS A 26 9.53 -22.00 5.42
C LYS A 26 8.69 -21.06 6.29
N ILE A 27 9.28 -19.97 6.77
CA ILE A 27 8.56 -18.94 7.55
C ILE A 27 7.55 -18.22 6.66
N GLY A 28 7.95 -17.80 5.45
CA GLY A 28 7.08 -17.13 4.49
C GLY A 28 5.85 -17.97 4.15
N LEU A 29 6.05 -19.25 3.81
CA LEU A 29 4.97 -20.20 3.52
C LEU A 29 3.97 -20.34 4.66
N LYS A 30 4.42 -20.28 5.92
CA LYS A 30 3.53 -20.35 7.11
C LYS A 30 2.57 -19.16 7.19
N TYR A 31 3.00 -17.99 6.74
CA TYR A 31 2.23 -16.73 6.80
C TYR A 31 1.68 -16.29 5.45
N GLN A 32 1.67 -17.17 4.44
CA GLN A 32 1.27 -16.83 3.07
C GLN A 32 2.05 -15.62 2.49
N ALA A 33 3.30 -15.45 2.91
CA ALA A 33 4.18 -14.37 2.48
C ALA A 33 5.29 -14.90 1.54
N ASN A 34 5.63 -14.13 0.53
CA ASN A 34 6.76 -14.41 -0.36
C ASN A 34 8.02 -13.70 0.17
N ILE A 35 9.03 -14.45 0.59
CA ILE A 35 10.29 -13.90 1.12
C ILE A 35 11.41 -14.23 0.15
N LYS A 36 12.06 -13.18 -0.38
CA LYS A 36 13.22 -13.28 -1.26
C LYS A 36 14.44 -12.70 -0.59
N LEU A 37 15.55 -13.43 -0.67
CA LEU A 37 16.85 -12.93 -0.25
C LEU A 37 17.67 -12.61 -1.49
N VAL A 38 17.98 -11.32 -1.64
CA VAL A 38 18.72 -10.78 -2.78
C VAL A 38 20.03 -10.22 -2.26
N GLU A 39 21.15 -10.68 -2.81
CA GLU A 39 22.45 -10.03 -2.61
C GLU A 39 22.55 -8.88 -3.61
N VAL A 40 23.10 -7.73 -3.20
CA VAL A 40 23.24 -6.57 -4.08
C VAL A 40 24.09 -6.98 -5.29
N PRO A 41 23.51 -7.06 -6.50
CA PRO A 41 24.28 -7.46 -7.66
C PRO A 41 25.29 -6.35 -8.00
N PRO A 42 26.52 -6.68 -8.42
CA PRO A 42 27.45 -5.70 -8.95
C PRO A 42 26.96 -5.27 -10.35
N GLY A 43 26.04 -4.31 -10.41
CA GLY A 43 25.49 -3.77 -11.65
C GLY A 43 24.17 -3.00 -11.45
N PRO A 44 23.71 -2.24 -12.46
CA PRO A 44 22.40 -1.63 -12.42
C PRO A 44 21.32 -2.72 -12.28
N PRO A 45 20.30 -2.51 -11.43
CA PRO A 45 19.30 -3.53 -11.14
C PRO A 45 18.54 -3.93 -12.41
N VAL A 46 18.60 -5.21 -12.78
CA VAL A 46 17.73 -5.80 -13.81
C VAL A 46 16.54 -6.45 -13.11
N LEU A 47 15.32 -6.13 -13.56
CA LEU A 47 14.07 -6.54 -12.89
C LEU A 47 13.90 -8.06 -12.82
N SER A 48 14.17 -8.76 -13.93
CA SER A 48 14.17 -10.22 -14.07
C SER A 48 14.97 -10.61 -15.32
N THR A 49 15.47 -11.85 -15.37
CA THR A 49 16.11 -12.42 -16.58
C THR A 49 15.12 -12.61 -17.73
N ILE A 50 13.85 -12.89 -17.41
CA ILE A 50 12.74 -13.05 -18.37
C ILE A 50 11.54 -12.27 -17.83
N VAL A 51 10.86 -11.51 -18.70
CA VAL A 51 9.63 -10.77 -18.39
C VAL A 51 8.57 -11.13 -19.43
N ALA A 52 7.36 -11.47 -18.95
CA ALA A 52 6.19 -11.69 -19.80
C ALA A 52 5.19 -10.55 -19.58
N GLU A 53 4.95 -9.75 -20.61
CA GLU A 53 3.96 -8.66 -20.59
C GLU A 53 2.71 -9.07 -21.35
N ILE A 54 1.55 -8.87 -20.73
CA ILE A 54 0.25 -9.31 -21.28
C ILE A 54 -0.60 -8.07 -21.51
N TYR A 55 -1.00 -7.87 -22.76
CA TYR A 55 -1.76 -6.72 -23.21
C TYR A 55 -3.15 -7.14 -23.69
N GLY A 56 -4.17 -6.34 -23.38
CA GLY A 56 -5.54 -6.57 -23.86
C GLY A 56 -6.50 -5.47 -23.41
N PRO A 57 -7.73 -5.42 -23.97
CA PRO A 57 -8.73 -4.43 -23.57
C PRO A 57 -9.42 -4.74 -22.23
N ASP A 58 -9.41 -6.02 -21.79
CA ASP A 58 -10.08 -6.47 -20.57
C ASP A 58 -9.06 -6.90 -19.51
N TYR A 59 -9.03 -6.17 -18.39
CA TYR A 59 -8.12 -6.42 -17.28
C TYR A 59 -8.38 -7.76 -16.57
N ALA A 60 -9.65 -8.17 -16.43
CA ALA A 60 -9.97 -9.45 -15.81
C ALA A 60 -9.43 -10.62 -16.65
N GLN A 61 -9.57 -10.52 -17.97
CA GLN A 61 -9.02 -11.50 -18.89
C GLN A 61 -7.49 -11.47 -18.92
N GLN A 62 -6.86 -10.30 -18.81
CA GLN A 62 -5.40 -10.20 -18.66
C GLN A 62 -4.91 -10.97 -17.43
N ILE A 63 -5.56 -10.81 -16.27
CA ILE A 63 -5.21 -11.54 -15.04
C ILE A 63 -5.34 -13.05 -15.24
N ILE A 64 -6.41 -13.53 -15.88
CA ILE A 64 -6.62 -14.96 -16.15
C ILE A 64 -5.47 -15.52 -17.00
N ILE A 65 -5.11 -14.82 -18.07
CA ILE A 65 -4.00 -15.23 -18.95
C ILE A 65 -2.66 -15.16 -18.21
N ALA A 66 -2.45 -14.12 -17.39
CA ALA A 66 -1.25 -13.99 -16.56
C ALA A 66 -1.08 -15.16 -15.59
N LYS A 67 -2.16 -15.58 -14.92
CA LYS A 67 -2.15 -16.79 -14.07
C LYS A 67 -1.77 -18.04 -14.86
N GLN A 68 -2.25 -18.19 -16.10
CA GLN A 68 -1.90 -19.34 -16.94
C GLN A 68 -0.41 -19.33 -17.32
N VAL A 69 0.12 -18.19 -17.73
CA VAL A 69 1.55 -18.02 -18.05
C VAL A 69 2.41 -18.28 -16.82
N GLU A 70 2.04 -17.74 -15.67
CA GLU A 70 2.73 -17.95 -14.39
C GLU A 70 2.77 -19.44 -14.02
N GLN A 71 1.64 -20.15 -14.13
CA GLN A 71 1.58 -21.59 -13.88
C GLN A 71 2.44 -22.40 -14.86
N LEU A 72 2.54 -21.97 -16.11
CA LEU A 72 3.34 -22.64 -17.13
C LEU A 72 4.85 -22.44 -16.87
N MET A 73 5.24 -21.23 -16.46
CA MET A 73 6.59 -20.93 -16.00
C MET A 73 6.96 -21.77 -14.77
N LYS A 74 6.04 -21.91 -13.79
CA LYS A 74 6.25 -22.71 -12.57
C LYS A 74 6.47 -24.20 -12.85
N LYS A 75 5.98 -24.72 -13.98
CA LYS A 75 6.14 -26.12 -14.39
C LYS A 75 7.41 -26.37 -15.21
N THR A 76 8.02 -25.33 -15.75
CA THR A 76 9.22 -25.46 -16.58
C THR A 76 10.43 -25.69 -15.67
N SER A 77 11.18 -26.76 -15.92
CA SER A 77 12.45 -26.99 -15.23
C SER A 77 13.41 -25.83 -15.48
N ASP A 78 14.22 -25.49 -14.49
CA ASP A 78 15.23 -24.40 -14.54
C ASP A 78 14.70 -22.96 -14.43
N VAL A 79 13.38 -22.75 -14.33
CA VAL A 79 12.80 -21.43 -14.03
C VAL A 79 12.62 -21.27 -12.51
N VAL A 80 13.32 -20.29 -11.93
CA VAL A 80 13.28 -19.98 -10.49
C VAL A 80 12.77 -18.55 -10.25
N ASP A 81 12.28 -18.28 -9.04
CA ASP A 81 11.89 -16.95 -8.55
C ASP A 81 10.79 -16.24 -9.36
N ILE A 82 9.80 -16.99 -9.83
CA ILE A 82 8.64 -16.47 -10.59
C ILE A 82 7.78 -15.58 -9.69
N ASP A 83 7.68 -14.30 -10.06
CA ASP A 83 6.76 -13.33 -9.49
C ASP A 83 5.89 -12.71 -10.58
N TRP A 84 4.77 -12.15 -10.14
CA TRP A 84 3.90 -11.28 -10.93
C TRP A 84 3.60 -10.00 -10.14
N MET A 85 3.20 -8.94 -10.84
CA MET A 85 2.96 -7.62 -10.22
C MET A 85 1.48 -7.38 -9.88
N VAL A 86 0.61 -8.38 -10.06
CA VAL A 86 -0.82 -8.24 -9.75
C VAL A 86 -0.98 -8.26 -8.23
N GLU A 87 -1.54 -7.18 -7.69
CA GLU A 87 -1.89 -7.09 -6.28
C GLU A 87 -3.03 -8.08 -5.94
N ASP A 88 -3.06 -8.52 -4.69
CA ASP A 88 -4.13 -9.41 -4.22
C ASP A 88 -5.44 -8.63 -3.98
N ASP A 89 -6.57 -9.32 -4.04
CA ASP A 89 -7.90 -8.69 -3.91
C ASP A 89 -8.01 -7.95 -2.56
N GLN A 90 -8.25 -6.63 -2.61
CA GLN A 90 -8.48 -5.79 -1.44
C GLN A 90 -9.95 -5.38 -1.34
N ASN A 91 -10.44 -5.22 -0.11
CA ASN A 91 -11.78 -4.70 0.12
C ASN A 91 -11.82 -3.19 -0.18
N GLU A 92 -12.58 -2.80 -1.20
CA GLU A 92 -12.85 -1.40 -1.53
C GLU A 92 -14.21 -0.96 -0.99
N PHE A 93 -14.26 0.19 -0.31
CA PHE A 93 -15.50 0.79 0.19
C PHE A 93 -15.80 2.09 -0.56
N GLN A 94 -16.90 2.10 -1.31
CA GLN A 94 -17.35 3.28 -2.05
C GLN A 94 -18.44 4.04 -1.28
N ILE A 95 -18.10 5.21 -0.75
CA ILE A 95 -19.05 6.08 -0.06
C ILE A 95 -19.74 6.98 -1.08
N THR A 96 -21.05 6.79 -1.26
CA THR A 96 -21.87 7.60 -2.17
C THR A 96 -22.72 8.59 -1.37
N VAL A 97 -22.60 9.88 -1.69
CA VAL A 97 -23.39 10.94 -1.04
C VAL A 97 -24.78 11.01 -1.67
N ASP A 98 -25.81 10.89 -0.83
CA ASP A 98 -27.19 11.22 -1.21
C ASP A 98 -27.34 12.74 -1.35
N LYS A 99 -27.45 13.18 -2.61
CA LYS A 99 -27.50 14.60 -2.96
C LYS A 99 -28.80 15.26 -2.50
N GLU A 100 -29.93 14.54 -2.57
CA GLU A 100 -31.24 15.08 -2.19
C GLU A 100 -31.27 15.35 -0.69
N LYS A 101 -30.83 14.37 0.10
CA LYS A 101 -30.75 14.50 1.57
C LYS A 101 -29.75 15.58 1.99
N ALA A 102 -28.61 15.67 1.31
CA ALA A 102 -27.61 16.72 1.57
C ALA A 102 -28.19 18.12 1.34
N MET A 103 -28.89 18.32 0.22
CA MET A 103 -29.56 19.58 -0.11
C MET A 103 -30.66 19.95 0.90
N LEU A 104 -31.51 18.98 1.28
CA LEU A 104 -32.55 19.19 2.31
C LEU A 104 -31.95 19.55 3.67
N SER A 105 -30.76 19.04 3.98
CA SER A 105 -30.04 19.32 5.22
C SER A 105 -29.22 20.62 5.16
N GLY A 106 -29.22 21.34 4.04
CA GLY A 106 -28.46 22.57 3.85
C GLY A 106 -26.95 22.36 3.70
N VAL A 107 -26.49 21.13 3.48
CA VAL A 107 -25.07 20.78 3.40
C VAL A 107 -24.66 20.59 1.95
N ALA A 108 -23.61 21.30 1.52
CA ALA A 108 -23.06 21.12 0.18
C ALA A 108 -22.34 19.76 0.06
N THR A 109 -22.52 19.07 -1.06
CA THR A 109 -21.86 17.78 -1.32
C THR A 109 -20.33 17.88 -1.23
N GLY A 110 -19.74 18.97 -1.73
CA GLY A 110 -18.30 19.23 -1.62
C GLY A 110 -17.81 19.36 -0.17
N GLN A 111 -18.65 19.85 0.74
CA GLN A 111 -18.30 19.94 2.16
C GLN A 111 -18.25 18.54 2.80
N ILE A 112 -19.17 17.65 2.43
CA ILE A 112 -19.18 16.24 2.87
C ILE A 112 -17.89 15.55 2.41
N THR A 113 -17.58 15.66 1.12
CA THR A 113 -16.35 15.07 0.55
C THR A 113 -15.09 15.61 1.24
N ALA A 114 -14.99 16.93 1.42
CA ALA A 114 -13.85 17.54 2.10
C ALA A 114 -13.71 17.08 3.56
N THR A 115 -14.82 16.93 4.27
CA THR A 115 -14.82 16.47 5.67
C THR A 115 -14.35 15.02 5.76
N VAL A 116 -14.88 14.12 4.92
CA VAL A 116 -14.45 12.71 4.86
C VAL A 116 -12.99 12.58 4.45
N GLN A 117 -12.55 13.33 3.43
CA GLN A 117 -11.16 13.33 2.97
C GLN A 117 -10.20 13.85 4.05
N GLY A 118 -10.58 14.94 4.74
CA GLY A 118 -9.82 15.49 5.86
C GLY A 118 -9.77 14.55 7.06
N ALA A 119 -10.84 13.80 7.33
CA ALA A 119 -10.88 12.81 8.41
C ALA A 119 -9.94 11.63 8.13
N LEU A 120 -9.94 11.10 6.91
CA LEU A 120 -9.19 9.90 6.50
C LEU A 120 -7.74 10.20 6.12
N SER A 121 -7.57 11.01 5.08
CA SER A 121 -6.26 11.30 4.47
C SER A 121 -5.56 12.47 5.14
N GLY A 122 -6.26 13.20 6.00
CA GLY A 122 -5.81 14.38 6.71
C GLY A 122 -5.78 15.66 5.86
N MET A 123 -6.08 16.77 6.52
CA MET A 123 -6.09 18.10 5.92
C MET A 123 -4.96 18.95 6.50
N ILE A 124 -4.21 19.64 5.65
CA ILE A 124 -3.19 20.60 6.10
C ILE A 124 -3.91 21.87 6.57
N VAL A 125 -3.86 22.16 7.87
CA VAL A 125 -4.51 23.33 8.48
C VAL A 125 -3.56 24.49 8.72
N GLY A 126 -2.26 24.24 8.57
CA GLY A 126 -1.24 25.26 8.76
C GLY A 126 0.15 24.71 8.52
N LYS A 127 1.15 25.56 8.72
CA LYS A 127 2.56 25.17 8.65
C LYS A 127 3.28 25.79 9.84
N ILE A 128 4.15 25.01 10.46
CA ILE A 128 5.06 25.49 11.49
C ILE A 128 6.44 25.69 10.87
N ASN A 129 7.08 26.80 11.23
CA ASN A 129 8.47 27.07 10.88
C ASN A 129 9.33 26.79 12.12
N GLN A 130 10.28 25.86 12.01
CA GLN A 130 11.20 25.51 13.08
C GLN A 130 12.61 25.96 12.69
N PRO A 131 13.37 26.66 13.57
CA PRO A 131 14.72 27.13 13.26
C PRO A 131 15.69 26.01 12.84
N SER A 132 15.42 24.78 13.27
CA SER A 132 16.21 23.57 12.99
C SER A 132 15.89 22.90 11.65
N THR A 133 15.00 23.46 10.83
CA THR A 133 14.58 22.83 9.57
C THR A 133 14.47 23.87 8.45
N TYR A 134 15.13 23.60 7.32
CA TYR A 134 15.11 24.47 6.14
C TYR A 134 13.76 24.48 5.40
N HIS A 135 12.87 23.54 5.71
CA HIS A 135 11.55 23.38 5.11
C HIS A 135 10.43 23.60 6.12
N GLN A 136 9.32 24.20 5.67
CA GLN A 136 8.13 24.37 6.51
C GLN A 136 7.46 23.01 6.77
N VAL A 137 7.16 22.70 8.03
CA VAL A 137 6.50 21.45 8.42
C VAL A 137 4.98 21.66 8.44
N PRO A 138 4.18 20.88 7.68
CA PRO A 138 2.74 21.02 7.67
C PRO A 138 2.09 20.47 8.95
N ILE A 139 1.12 21.19 9.48
CA ILE A 139 0.23 20.72 10.55
C ILE A 139 -0.94 20.01 9.87
N LYS A 140 -1.09 18.71 10.12
CA LYS A 140 -2.10 17.85 9.50
C LYS A 140 -3.17 17.49 10.53
N LEU A 141 -4.42 17.89 10.28
CA LEU A 141 -5.59 17.51 11.06
C LEU A 141 -6.20 16.25 10.43
N GLN A 142 -6.39 15.20 11.23
CA GLN A 142 -6.99 13.93 10.79
C GLN A 142 -7.59 13.20 12.01
N LEU A 143 -8.46 12.22 11.75
CA LEU A 143 -8.90 11.29 12.81
C LEU A 143 -7.75 10.44 13.32
N ARG A 144 -7.89 9.89 14.54
CA ARG A 144 -6.95 8.91 15.07
C ARG A 144 -7.10 7.60 14.30
N ASP A 145 -6.03 6.82 14.19
CA ASP A 145 -6.06 5.59 13.39
C ASP A 145 -7.07 4.56 13.93
N ALA A 146 -7.28 4.52 15.25
CA ALA A 146 -8.32 3.69 15.87
C ALA A 146 -9.75 4.03 15.38
N GLU A 147 -9.99 5.28 14.98
CA GLU A 147 -11.29 5.78 14.49
C GLU A 147 -11.46 5.60 12.97
N LYS A 148 -10.40 5.20 12.27
CA LYS A 148 -10.42 4.90 10.82
C LYS A 148 -10.70 3.42 10.53
N ASN A 149 -10.68 2.57 11.55
CA ASN A 149 -10.76 1.12 11.41
C ASN A 149 -12.19 0.59 11.25
N SER A 150 -13.21 1.44 11.31
CA SER A 150 -14.60 1.03 11.07
C SER A 150 -15.33 1.99 10.13
N ILE A 151 -15.99 1.43 9.12
CA ILE A 151 -16.87 2.17 8.20
C ILE A 151 -18.02 2.82 8.96
N SER A 152 -18.53 2.18 10.02
CA SER A 152 -19.62 2.77 10.81
C SER A 152 -19.20 4.09 11.44
N GLN A 153 -17.97 4.19 11.95
CA GLN A 153 -17.44 5.41 12.55
C GLN A 153 -17.24 6.52 11.51
N LEU A 154 -16.90 6.15 10.27
CA LEU A 154 -16.83 7.10 9.15
C LEU A 154 -18.21 7.61 8.73
N LEU A 155 -19.23 6.77 8.79
CA LEU A 155 -20.61 7.16 8.49
C LEU A 155 -21.22 8.02 9.61
N ASP A 156 -20.75 7.88 10.84
CA ASP A 156 -21.16 8.69 11.99
C ASP A 156 -20.49 10.08 12.03
N LEU A 157 -19.61 10.38 11.07
CA LEU A 157 -18.91 11.66 10.99
C LEU A 157 -19.91 12.80 10.78
N GLN A 158 -19.91 13.76 11.71
CA GLN A 158 -20.78 14.92 11.63
C GLN A 158 -20.22 15.98 10.67
N VAL A 159 -21.07 16.47 9.77
CA VAL A 159 -20.74 17.59 8.88
C VAL A 159 -21.51 18.82 9.34
N GLN A 160 -20.80 19.94 9.51
CA GLN A 160 -21.43 21.19 9.93
C GLN A 160 -22.31 21.75 8.80
N ASN A 161 -23.52 22.17 9.15
CA ASN A 161 -24.36 22.94 8.25
C ASN A 161 -23.98 24.43 8.35
N ASN A 162 -23.54 25.03 7.24
CA ASN A 162 -23.16 26.44 7.16
C ASN A 162 -24.35 27.38 6.88
N GLN A 163 -25.57 26.88 6.78
CA GLN A 163 -26.76 27.72 6.71
C GLN A 163 -27.10 28.23 8.12
N GLU A 164 -27.00 29.54 8.32
CA GLU A 164 -27.58 30.20 9.48
C GLU A 164 -29.10 29.93 9.50
N ILE A 165 -29.54 29.00 10.34
CA ILE A 165 -30.97 28.89 10.65
C ILE A 165 -31.31 30.15 11.42
N LYS A 166 -31.86 31.16 10.73
CA LYS A 166 -32.52 32.31 11.36
C LYS A 166 -33.65 31.75 12.22
N LYS A 167 -33.39 31.58 13.52
CA LYS A 167 -34.44 31.35 14.52
C LYS A 167 -35.37 32.56 14.47
N LYS A 168 -36.61 32.33 14.04
CA LYS A 168 -37.68 33.31 14.10
C LYS A 168 -38.34 33.25 15.48
#